data_AF-A0A6B2L8C3-F1
#
_entry.id   AF-A0A6B2L8C3-F1
#
_cell.length_a   1.000
_cell.length_b   1.000
_cell.length_c   1.000
_cell.angle_alpha   90.00
_cell.angle_beta   90.00
_cell.angle_gamma   90.00
#
_symmetry.space_group_name_H-M   'P 1'
#
loop_
_entity.id
_entity.type
_entity.pdbx_description
1 polymer ?
#
loop_
_entity_poly.entity_id
_entity_poly.type
_entity_poly.pdbx_seq_one_letter_code
_entity_poly.pdbx_strand_id
1 'polypeptide(L)'
;MEDFKDTVGEKKKLVAKNNLEWIFYTMTKGHYFSKTAFVYMVISNIVILMATITILVSTLPEYWEHSTEALDGLESFSVAFFTFDYVLRLISVPETKWRWAIQPMQIIDLLSIVPYYVELILANTRGAHFVGLSVLRIFRTLWAFKIARFSKLMPLFTRALVKSKDGFALFFMIMLIVMVIVSGMMFFAEQTISQFDPVSRIWLYPDGSISHYQSIPDAFWWFMVTVTTVGYGDAFPKSQLGRAVAVCAMLLGILVIAVPVAVFGVNFTTAWNERRDEIRTNKFRQWKRRQTMNTRKETTKKLGATIQKRFKDYSIRLNNLKEQMEELVVEELELRELVSLSLSLTAKASEE
;
A
#
# COMPACT_ATOMS: atom_id res chain seq x y z
N MET A 1 -15.86 13.40 20.20
CA MET A 1 -15.21 13.37 18.87
C MET A 1 -13.81 14.01 18.90
N GLU A 2 -13.53 14.88 19.87
CA GLU A 2 -12.19 15.45 20.13
C GLU A 2 -11.19 14.43 20.69
N ASP A 3 -11.57 13.56 21.63
CA ASP A 3 -10.69 12.52 22.20
C ASP A 3 -10.19 11.44 21.21
N PHE A 4 -10.83 11.31 20.04
CA PHE A 4 -10.37 10.43 18.97
C PHE A 4 -9.20 11.04 18.18
N LYS A 5 -9.08 12.38 18.15
CA LYS A 5 -7.93 13.06 17.54
C LYS A 5 -6.68 12.90 18.40
N ASP A 6 -6.81 12.94 19.73
CA ASP A 6 -5.65 12.92 20.64
C ASP A 6 -4.98 11.55 20.72
N THR A 7 -5.76 10.46 20.74
CA THR A 7 -5.20 9.09 20.73
C THR A 7 -4.61 8.68 19.38
N VAL A 8 -5.07 9.29 18.28
CA VAL A 8 -4.43 9.15 16.96
C VAL A 8 -3.19 10.05 16.86
N GLY A 9 -3.21 11.22 17.50
CA GLY A 9 -2.06 12.14 17.64
C GLY A 9 -0.89 11.55 18.42
N GLU A 10 -1.15 10.88 19.54
CA GLU A 10 -0.12 10.20 20.33
C GLU A 10 0.54 9.04 19.57
N LYS A 11 -0.25 8.22 18.84
CA LYS A 11 0.31 7.16 18.00
C LYS A 11 1.11 7.70 16.80
N LYS A 12 0.79 8.89 16.29
CA LYS A 12 1.56 9.55 15.23
C LYS A 12 2.93 10.02 15.72
N LYS A 13 3.03 10.50 16.97
CA LYS A 13 4.31 10.87 17.61
C LYS A 13 5.17 9.65 17.98
N LEU A 14 4.57 8.51 18.29
CA LEU A 14 5.29 7.29 18.69
C LEU A 14 5.98 6.52 17.54
N VAL A 15 5.73 6.85 16.27
CA VAL A 15 6.31 6.13 15.11
C VAL A 15 7.40 6.95 14.39
N ALA A 16 7.44 8.27 14.54
CA ALA A 16 8.49 9.11 13.99
C ALA A 16 9.34 9.67 15.14
N LYS A 17 10.54 9.12 15.34
CA LYS A 17 11.53 9.66 16.29
C LYS A 17 12.07 11.02 15.84
N ASN A 18 12.13 11.26 14.52
CA ASN A 18 12.68 12.47 13.90
C ASN A 18 11.77 13.07 12.81
N ASN A 19 11.97 14.36 12.49
CA ASN A 19 11.22 15.09 11.45
C ASN A 19 11.29 14.42 10.06
N LEU A 20 12.42 13.79 9.73
CA LEU A 20 12.61 13.05 8.47
C LEU A 20 11.70 11.81 8.39
N GLU A 21 11.60 11.03 9.46
CA GLU A 21 10.72 9.86 9.48
C GLU A 21 9.25 10.28 9.34
N TRP A 22 8.87 11.41 9.93
CA TRP A 22 7.53 11.98 9.79
C TRP A 22 7.21 12.36 8.33
N ILE A 23 8.16 12.98 7.63
CA ILE A 23 8.04 13.29 6.20
C ILE A 23 7.89 12.01 5.39
N PHE A 24 8.72 11.00 5.63
CA PHE A 24 8.65 9.70 4.97
C PHE A 24 7.27 9.05 5.12
N TYR A 25 6.75 8.97 6.36
CA TYR A 25 5.44 8.37 6.62
C TYR A 25 4.29 9.16 6.01
N THR A 26 4.40 10.49 5.96
CA THR A 26 3.43 11.38 5.32
C THR A 26 3.36 11.10 3.80
N MET A 27 4.49 10.90 3.14
CA MET A 27 4.58 10.66 1.69
C MET A 27 4.28 9.21 1.28
N THR A 28 4.60 8.23 2.13
CA THR A 28 4.44 6.80 1.79
C THR A 28 3.11 6.21 2.23
N LYS A 29 2.58 6.60 3.41
CA LYS A 29 1.37 5.99 3.97
C LYS A 29 0.10 6.84 3.77
N GLY A 30 0.16 8.00 3.12
CA GLY A 30 -1.02 8.77 2.68
C GLY A 30 -1.93 9.30 3.81
N HIS A 31 -3.22 9.54 3.48
CA HIS A 31 -4.26 10.19 4.31
C HIS A 31 -4.41 9.73 5.77
N TYR A 32 -3.92 8.55 6.09
CA TYR A 32 -3.99 7.99 7.43
C TYR A 32 -3.15 8.75 8.45
N PHE A 33 -2.14 9.51 8.01
CA PHE A 33 -1.20 10.18 8.89
C PHE A 33 -1.50 11.67 9.14
N SER A 34 -2.10 12.42 8.21
CA SER A 34 -2.34 13.86 8.41
C SER A 34 -3.23 14.46 7.31
N LYS A 35 -3.84 15.62 7.58
CA LYS A 35 -4.43 16.48 6.53
C LYS A 35 -3.37 16.89 5.49
N THR A 36 -2.12 17.08 5.90
CA THR A 36 -1.00 17.39 5.00
C THR A 36 -0.69 16.23 4.04
N ALA A 37 -0.69 14.98 4.56
CA ALA A 37 -0.59 13.79 3.73
C ALA A 37 -1.74 13.68 2.73
N PHE A 38 -2.91 14.24 3.08
CA PHE A 38 -4.04 14.31 2.16
C PHE A 38 -3.85 15.27 1.02
N VAL A 39 -3.46 16.49 1.32
CA VAL A 39 -3.17 17.49 0.29
C VAL A 39 -2.05 16.99 -0.64
N TYR A 40 -0.96 16.45 -0.08
CA TYR A 40 0.13 15.89 -0.89
C TYR A 40 -0.32 14.75 -1.81
N MET A 41 -1.15 13.81 -1.33
CA MET A 41 -1.65 12.72 -2.17
C MET A 41 -2.51 13.24 -3.33
N VAL A 42 -3.36 14.24 -3.08
CA VAL A 42 -4.18 14.87 -4.11
C VAL A 42 -3.30 15.56 -5.15
N ILE A 43 -2.32 16.36 -4.71
CA ILE A 43 -1.36 17.03 -5.60
C ILE A 43 -0.59 16.01 -6.44
N SER A 44 -0.06 14.96 -5.81
CA SER A 44 0.69 13.92 -6.52
C SER A 44 -0.17 13.22 -7.58
N ASN A 45 -1.44 12.94 -7.29
CA ASN A 45 -2.36 12.33 -8.26
C ASN A 45 -2.70 13.29 -9.42
N ILE A 46 -2.84 14.59 -9.15
CA ILE A 46 -3.04 15.61 -10.20
C ILE A 46 -1.82 15.67 -11.12
N VAL A 47 -0.60 15.65 -10.57
CA VAL A 47 0.64 15.64 -11.38
C VAL A 47 0.75 14.34 -12.20
N ILE A 48 0.39 13.19 -11.64
CA ILE A 48 0.36 11.92 -12.40
C ILE A 48 -0.67 11.98 -13.53
N LEU A 49 -1.85 12.52 -13.27
CA LEU A 49 -2.89 12.68 -14.29
C LEU A 49 -2.43 13.64 -15.39
N MET A 50 -1.83 14.77 -15.02
CA MET A 50 -1.23 15.73 -15.94
C MET A 50 -0.17 15.06 -16.83
N ALA A 51 0.80 14.36 -16.23
CA ALA A 51 1.83 13.63 -16.99
C ALA A 51 1.24 12.59 -17.95
N THR A 52 0.17 11.90 -17.52
CA THR A 52 -0.56 10.93 -18.35
C THR A 52 -1.25 11.61 -19.53
N ILE A 53 -1.89 12.76 -19.32
CA ILE A 53 -2.51 13.53 -20.41
C ILE A 53 -1.43 14.06 -21.36
N THR A 54 -0.32 14.60 -20.84
CA THR A 54 0.79 15.09 -21.66
C THR A 54 1.31 14.00 -22.59
N ILE A 55 1.53 12.78 -22.10
CA ILE A 55 2.01 11.69 -22.97
C ILE A 55 0.95 11.27 -24.00
N LEU A 56 -0.33 11.22 -23.63
CA LEU A 56 -1.41 10.93 -24.59
C LEU A 56 -1.48 11.97 -25.70
N VAL A 57 -1.40 13.26 -25.36
CA VAL A 57 -1.41 14.36 -26.34
C VAL A 57 -0.15 14.32 -27.20
N SER A 58 1.02 14.04 -26.62
CA SER A 58 2.28 13.94 -27.39
C SER A 58 2.29 12.81 -28.42
N THR A 59 1.43 11.80 -28.25
CA THR A 59 1.29 10.71 -29.22
C THR A 59 0.33 11.02 -30.37
N LEU A 60 -0.43 12.13 -30.31
CA LEU A 60 -1.35 12.52 -31.37
C LEU A 60 -0.59 13.10 -32.59
N PRO A 61 -0.88 12.65 -33.82
CA PRO A 61 -0.20 13.11 -35.03
C PRO A 61 -0.29 14.63 -35.27
N GLU A 62 -1.41 15.27 -34.90
CA GLU A 62 -1.61 16.73 -35.05
C GLU A 62 -0.53 17.57 -34.35
N TYR A 63 0.03 17.06 -33.25
CA TYR A 63 1.03 17.76 -32.45
C TYR A 63 2.47 17.45 -32.87
N TRP A 64 2.69 16.64 -33.92
CA TRP A 64 4.03 16.32 -34.41
C TRP A 64 4.64 17.44 -35.27
N GLU A 65 3.81 18.29 -35.86
CA GLU A 65 4.24 19.39 -36.74
C GLU A 65 4.22 20.76 -36.03
N HIS A 66 3.57 20.87 -34.87
CA HIS A 66 3.48 22.10 -34.08
C HIS A 66 4.54 22.13 -32.97
N SER A 67 4.93 23.34 -32.53
CA SER A 67 5.91 23.50 -31.45
C SER A 67 5.44 22.80 -30.15
N THR A 68 6.17 21.78 -29.73
CA THR A 68 5.87 20.98 -28.52
C THR A 68 6.39 21.61 -27.23
N GLU A 69 6.90 22.85 -27.25
CA GLU A 69 7.56 23.50 -26.11
C GLU A 69 6.73 23.46 -24.81
N ALA A 70 5.41 23.66 -24.91
CA ALA A 70 4.52 23.59 -23.76
C ALA A 70 4.39 22.15 -23.19
N LEU A 71 4.35 21.14 -24.05
CA LEU A 71 4.28 19.73 -23.65
C LEU A 71 5.61 19.26 -23.05
N ASP A 72 6.72 19.66 -23.65
CA ASP A 72 8.07 19.37 -23.16
C ASP A 72 8.32 20.05 -21.80
N GLY A 73 7.82 21.28 -21.61
CA GLY A 73 7.83 21.97 -20.32
C GLY A 73 7.00 21.26 -19.24
N LEU A 74 5.80 20.78 -19.58
CA LEU A 74 4.95 20.01 -18.67
C LEU A 74 5.56 18.64 -18.32
N GLU A 75 6.19 17.98 -19.28
CA GLU A 75 6.93 16.73 -19.05
C GLU A 75 8.11 17.00 -18.09
N SER A 76 8.92 18.01 -18.38
CA SER A 76 10.05 18.42 -17.55
C SER A 76 9.62 18.72 -16.11
N PHE A 77 8.51 19.45 -15.94
CA PHE A 77 7.92 19.74 -14.63
C PHE A 77 7.48 18.47 -13.89
N SER A 78 6.78 17.57 -14.59
CA SER A 78 6.28 16.32 -14.00
C SER A 78 7.42 15.41 -13.56
N VAL A 79 8.45 15.26 -14.39
CA VAL A 79 9.65 14.47 -14.07
C VAL A 79 10.44 15.11 -12.91
N ALA A 80 10.58 16.45 -12.90
CA ALA A 80 11.21 17.15 -11.80
C ALA A 80 10.46 16.90 -10.48
N PHE A 81 9.13 16.95 -10.49
CA PHE A 81 8.30 16.62 -9.33
C PHE A 81 8.50 15.16 -8.88
N PHE A 82 8.51 14.20 -9.80
CA PHE A 82 8.74 12.78 -9.46
C PHE A 82 10.14 12.51 -8.93
N THR A 83 11.14 13.21 -9.46
CA THR A 83 12.53 13.12 -9.00
C THR A 83 12.66 13.67 -7.60
N PHE A 84 12.09 14.84 -7.35
CA PHE A 84 12.03 15.44 -6.03
C PHE A 84 11.32 14.52 -5.04
N ASP A 85 10.18 13.96 -5.43
CA ASP A 85 9.42 13.01 -4.61
C ASP A 85 10.23 11.73 -4.28
N TYR A 86 10.96 11.19 -5.26
CA TYR A 86 11.79 10.01 -5.08
C TYR A 86 12.98 10.30 -4.15
N VAL A 87 13.69 11.40 -4.38
CA VAL A 87 14.87 11.81 -3.60
C VAL A 87 14.48 12.12 -2.15
N LEU A 88 13.40 12.86 -1.92
CA LEU A 88 12.91 13.12 -0.56
C LEU A 88 12.59 11.84 0.18
N ARG A 89 11.95 10.85 -0.48
CA ARG A 89 11.68 9.55 0.13
C ARG A 89 12.95 8.75 0.40
N LEU A 90 13.93 8.79 -0.50
CA LEU A 90 15.22 8.12 -0.34
C LEU A 90 16.05 8.70 0.83
N ILE A 91 15.97 10.01 1.07
CA ILE A 91 16.65 10.67 2.19
C ILE A 91 15.91 10.42 3.51
N SER A 92 14.58 10.38 3.46
CA SER A 92 13.73 10.29 4.65
C SER A 92 13.52 8.85 5.17
N VAL A 93 13.98 7.83 4.43
CA VAL A 93 13.76 6.43 4.78
C VAL A 93 14.52 6.04 6.06
N PRO A 94 13.87 5.39 7.04
CA PRO A 94 14.53 4.94 8.27
C PRO A 94 15.34 3.64 8.09
N GLU A 95 15.04 2.85 7.06
CA GLU A 95 15.76 1.61 6.73
C GLU A 95 17.00 1.86 5.84
N THR A 96 17.75 0.80 5.51
CA THR A 96 18.85 0.89 4.54
C THR A 96 18.35 1.33 3.17
N LYS A 97 18.90 2.43 2.66
CA LYS A 97 18.51 3.08 1.38
C LYS A 97 18.41 2.09 0.20
N TRP A 98 19.39 1.20 0.10
CA TRP A 98 19.42 0.15 -0.94
C TRP A 98 18.27 -0.84 -0.84
N ARG A 99 17.92 -1.29 0.38
CA ARG A 99 16.80 -2.21 0.60
C ARG A 99 15.47 -1.58 0.21
N TRP A 100 15.33 -0.27 0.44
CA TRP A 100 14.15 0.48 0.02
C TRP A 100 14.10 0.65 -1.50
N ALA A 101 15.21 0.95 -2.16
CA ALA A 101 15.26 1.17 -3.61
C ALA A 101 14.91 -0.08 -4.43
N ILE A 102 15.20 -1.28 -3.91
CA ILE A 102 14.92 -2.58 -4.57
C ILE A 102 13.45 -3.03 -4.41
N GLN A 103 12.63 -2.32 -3.62
CA GLN A 103 11.22 -2.66 -3.49
C GLN A 103 10.46 -2.43 -4.82
N PRO A 104 9.49 -3.29 -5.20
CA PRO A 104 8.88 -3.24 -6.53
C PRO A 104 8.27 -1.89 -6.93
N MET A 105 7.61 -1.19 -5.99
CA MET A 105 7.00 0.11 -6.26
C MET A 105 8.05 1.22 -6.48
N GLN A 106 9.21 1.08 -5.86
CA GLN A 106 10.33 2.01 -5.92
C GLN A 106 11.13 1.81 -7.20
N ILE A 107 11.22 0.57 -7.70
CA ILE A 107 11.73 0.27 -9.02
C ILE A 107 10.85 0.94 -10.09
N ILE A 108 9.53 0.84 -10.00
CA ILE A 108 8.59 1.54 -10.90
C ILE A 108 8.81 3.05 -10.84
N ASP A 109 8.94 3.62 -9.64
CA ASP A 109 9.23 5.05 -9.47
C ASP A 109 10.53 5.45 -10.19
N LEU A 110 11.60 4.66 -10.05
CA LEU A 110 12.88 4.92 -10.68
C LEU A 110 12.81 4.78 -12.21
N LEU A 111 12.22 3.68 -12.71
CA LEU A 111 12.06 3.44 -14.14
C LEU A 111 11.22 4.52 -14.82
N SER A 112 10.28 5.15 -14.12
CA SER A 112 9.50 6.27 -14.68
C SER A 112 10.27 7.59 -14.82
N ILE A 113 11.43 7.73 -14.15
CA ILE A 113 12.21 8.97 -14.09
C ILE A 113 13.46 8.88 -14.97
N VAL A 114 14.15 7.74 -14.95
CA VAL A 114 15.42 7.51 -15.65
C VAL A 114 15.38 7.83 -17.16
N PRO A 115 14.34 7.45 -17.93
CA PRO A 115 14.29 7.71 -19.37
C PRO A 115 14.52 9.17 -19.76
N TYR A 116 13.92 10.11 -19.02
CA TYR A 116 14.03 11.54 -19.30
C TYR A 116 15.47 12.04 -19.14
N TYR A 117 16.15 11.67 -18.05
CA TYR A 117 17.55 12.07 -17.83
C TYR A 117 18.50 11.41 -18.81
N VAL A 118 18.25 10.15 -19.19
CA VAL A 118 19.04 9.46 -20.21
C VAL A 118 18.90 10.17 -21.56
N GLU A 119 17.69 10.55 -21.95
CA GLU A 119 17.44 11.28 -23.21
C GLU A 119 18.11 12.66 -23.19
N LEU A 120 18.04 13.40 -22.08
CA LEU A 120 18.71 14.69 -21.92
C LEU A 120 20.24 14.59 -22.07
N ILE A 121 20.86 13.57 -21.45
CA ILE A 121 22.31 13.34 -21.56
C ILE A 121 22.68 12.96 -22.99
N LEU A 122 21.92 12.08 -23.63
CA LEU A 122 22.20 11.61 -24.99
C LEU A 122 22.01 12.70 -26.04
N ALA A 123 20.99 13.55 -25.88
CA ALA A 123 20.74 14.70 -26.75
C ALA A 123 21.94 15.66 -26.79
N ASN A 124 22.56 15.91 -25.63
CA ASN A 124 23.74 16.78 -25.51
C ASN A 124 25.04 16.16 -26.03
N THR A 125 25.11 14.82 -26.12
CA THR A 125 26.39 14.13 -26.42
C THR A 125 26.49 13.65 -27.87
N ARG A 126 25.37 13.27 -28.52
CA ARG A 126 25.45 12.48 -29.77
C ARG A 126 24.56 12.92 -30.93
N GLY A 127 23.78 14.00 -30.83
CA GLY A 127 23.01 14.53 -31.96
C GLY A 127 22.03 13.51 -32.57
N ALA A 128 20.75 13.64 -32.22
CA ALA A 128 19.59 13.02 -32.87
C ALA A 128 19.37 11.49 -32.74
N HIS A 129 18.17 11.17 -32.24
CA HIS A 129 17.28 10.06 -32.64
C HIS A 129 17.90 8.67 -32.88
N PHE A 130 18.31 8.01 -31.80
CA PHE A 130 18.41 6.56 -31.79
C PHE A 130 17.01 5.92 -31.61
N VAL A 131 16.69 4.93 -32.45
CA VAL A 131 15.47 4.08 -32.35
C VAL A 131 15.29 3.47 -30.94
N GLY A 132 16.38 3.30 -30.19
CA GLY A 132 16.35 2.85 -28.79
C GLY A 132 15.68 3.82 -27.80
N LEU A 133 15.59 5.13 -28.11
CA LEU A 133 14.90 6.10 -27.27
C LEU A 133 13.38 5.86 -27.27
N SER A 134 12.81 5.37 -28.36
CA SER A 134 11.37 5.07 -28.46
C SER A 134 10.93 3.99 -27.48
N VAL A 135 11.76 2.97 -27.26
CA VAL A 135 11.49 1.93 -26.25
C VAL A 135 11.55 2.52 -24.85
N LEU A 136 12.45 3.48 -24.59
CA LEU A 136 12.54 4.13 -23.29
C LEU A 136 11.29 4.95 -22.93
N ARG A 137 10.52 5.41 -23.94
CA ARG A 137 9.24 6.11 -23.73
C ARG A 137 8.19 5.23 -23.05
N ILE A 138 8.24 3.90 -23.22
CA ILE A 138 7.28 3.00 -22.55
C ILE A 138 7.45 3.03 -21.03
N PHE A 139 8.68 3.22 -20.53
CA PHE A 139 8.94 3.31 -19.11
C PHE A 139 8.32 4.56 -18.48
N ARG A 140 8.11 5.63 -19.26
CA ARG A 140 7.39 6.82 -18.80
C ARG A 140 5.95 6.46 -18.41
N THR A 141 5.27 5.63 -19.20
CA THR A 141 3.91 5.17 -18.88
C THR A 141 3.80 4.40 -17.55
N LEU A 142 4.92 3.89 -17.01
CA LEU A 142 4.94 3.21 -15.73
C LEU A 142 4.60 4.14 -14.55
N TRP A 143 4.68 5.47 -14.71
CA TRP A 143 4.21 6.39 -13.67
C TRP A 143 2.73 6.20 -13.34
N ALA A 144 1.92 5.63 -14.24
CA ALA A 144 0.50 5.39 -14.00
C ALA A 144 0.30 4.36 -12.87
N PHE A 145 1.24 3.40 -12.75
CA PHE A 145 1.26 2.46 -11.64
C PHE A 145 1.55 3.13 -10.30
N LYS A 146 2.07 4.37 -10.24
CA LYS A 146 2.23 5.09 -8.96
C LYS A 146 0.91 5.28 -8.23
N ILE A 147 -0.23 5.37 -8.93
CA ILE A 147 -1.56 5.47 -8.31
C ILE A 147 -1.84 4.26 -7.42
N ALA A 148 -1.31 3.08 -7.78
CA ALA A 148 -1.45 1.84 -7.03
C ALA A 148 -1.00 1.96 -5.56
N ARG A 149 0.03 2.78 -5.28
CA ARG A 149 0.60 2.93 -3.93
C ARG A 149 -0.36 3.56 -2.94
N PHE A 150 -1.31 4.38 -3.43
CA PHE A 150 -2.31 5.05 -2.60
C PHE A 150 -3.56 4.20 -2.43
N SER A 151 -3.71 3.14 -3.23
CA SER A 151 -4.86 2.24 -3.14
C SER A 151 -4.76 1.32 -1.93
N LYS A 152 -5.80 1.35 -1.10
CA LYS A 152 -5.98 0.44 0.05
C LYS A 152 -6.16 -1.01 -0.39
N LEU A 153 -6.58 -1.21 -1.63
CA LEU A 153 -6.90 -2.50 -2.21
C LEU A 153 -5.66 -3.18 -2.80
N MET A 154 -4.60 -2.43 -3.12
CA MET A 154 -3.42 -3.00 -3.75
C MET A 154 -2.72 -4.07 -2.89
N PRO A 155 -2.53 -3.89 -1.55
CA PRO A 155 -1.96 -4.95 -0.70
C PRO A 155 -2.83 -6.21 -0.63
N LEU A 156 -4.16 -6.05 -0.76
CA LEU A 156 -5.07 -7.17 -0.82
C LEU A 156 -4.94 -7.90 -2.16
N PHE A 157 -4.92 -7.14 -3.25
CA PHE A 157 -4.77 -7.65 -4.61
C PHE A 157 -3.44 -8.41 -4.77
N THR A 158 -2.33 -7.86 -4.27
CA THR A 158 -1.03 -8.54 -4.30
C THR A 158 -1.01 -9.80 -3.44
N ARG A 159 -1.63 -9.79 -2.25
CA ARG A 159 -1.77 -10.99 -1.42
C ARG A 159 -2.59 -12.07 -2.12
N ALA A 160 -3.67 -11.70 -2.80
CA ALA A 160 -4.48 -12.61 -3.60
C ALA A 160 -3.67 -13.19 -4.76
N LEU A 161 -2.96 -12.36 -5.53
CA LEU A 161 -2.10 -12.80 -6.63
C LEU A 161 -1.01 -13.77 -6.18
N VAL A 162 -0.29 -13.45 -5.09
CA VAL A 162 0.77 -14.32 -4.55
C VAL A 162 0.19 -15.67 -4.09
N LYS A 163 -1.00 -15.67 -3.47
CA LYS A 163 -1.69 -16.92 -3.12
C LYS A 163 -2.14 -17.71 -4.35
N SER A 164 -2.50 -17.03 -5.43
CA SER A 164 -2.93 -17.66 -6.69
C SER A 164 -1.77 -18.05 -7.61
N LYS A 165 -0.50 -17.79 -7.24
CA LYS A 165 0.66 -18.00 -8.12
C LYS A 165 0.73 -19.41 -8.71
N ASP A 166 0.43 -20.43 -7.91
CA ASP A 166 0.52 -21.83 -8.33
C ASP A 166 -0.61 -22.18 -9.31
N GLY A 167 -1.79 -21.62 -9.10
CA GLY A 167 -2.91 -21.75 -10.04
C GLY A 167 -2.68 -21.03 -11.36
N PHE A 168 -2.09 -19.83 -11.33
CA PHE A 168 -1.68 -19.13 -12.55
C PHE A 168 -0.56 -19.86 -13.30
N ALA A 169 0.43 -20.40 -12.57
CA ALA A 169 1.51 -21.18 -13.19
C ALA A 169 0.96 -22.42 -13.91
N LEU A 170 0.04 -23.16 -13.27
CA LEU A 170 -0.65 -24.29 -13.87
C LEU A 170 -1.49 -23.87 -15.09
N PHE A 171 -2.22 -22.76 -14.99
CA PHE A 171 -3.00 -22.20 -16.11
C PHE A 171 -2.11 -21.87 -17.31
N PHE A 172 -1.02 -21.13 -17.12
CA PHE A 172 -0.12 -20.78 -18.22
C PHE A 172 0.53 -22.03 -18.84
N MET A 173 0.89 -23.02 -18.03
CA MET A 173 1.43 -24.28 -18.52
C MET A 173 0.41 -25.03 -19.39
N ILE A 174 -0.82 -25.21 -18.91
CA ILE A 174 -1.89 -25.88 -19.68
C ILE A 174 -2.23 -25.09 -20.94
N MET A 175 -2.37 -23.77 -20.83
CA MET A 175 -2.69 -22.90 -21.96
C MET A 175 -1.61 -22.97 -23.05
N LEU A 176 -0.33 -23.00 -22.67
CA LEU A 176 0.78 -23.13 -23.62
C LEU A 176 0.77 -24.50 -24.31
N ILE A 177 0.53 -25.59 -23.58
CA ILE A 177 0.43 -26.94 -24.16
C ILE A 177 -0.74 -27.02 -25.14
N VAL A 178 -1.93 -26.57 -24.73
CA VAL A 178 -3.13 -26.57 -25.58
C VAL A 178 -2.94 -25.67 -26.80
N MET A 179 -2.32 -24.50 -26.64
CA MET A 179 -1.99 -23.59 -27.74
C MET A 179 -1.14 -24.28 -28.78
N VAL A 180 -0.04 -24.94 -28.38
CA VAL A 180 0.86 -25.62 -29.32
C VAL A 180 0.13 -26.77 -30.05
N ILE A 181 -0.63 -27.60 -29.34
CA ILE A 181 -1.34 -28.74 -29.91
C ILE A 181 -2.44 -28.28 -30.88
N VAL A 182 -3.33 -27.40 -30.43
CA VAL A 182 -4.48 -26.95 -31.22
C VAL A 182 -4.03 -26.13 -32.42
N SER A 183 -3.02 -25.28 -32.25
CA SER A 183 -2.47 -24.49 -33.37
C SER A 183 -1.75 -25.36 -34.39
N GLY A 184 -1.05 -26.41 -33.94
CA GLY A 184 -0.47 -27.42 -34.83
C GLY A 184 -1.56 -28.18 -35.60
N MET A 185 -2.61 -28.65 -34.92
CA MET A 185 -3.75 -29.29 -35.57
C MET A 185 -4.43 -28.37 -36.58
N MET A 186 -4.62 -27.10 -36.22
CA MET A 186 -5.23 -26.08 -37.07
C MET A 186 -4.39 -25.86 -38.34
N PHE A 187 -3.07 -25.70 -38.19
CA PHE A 187 -2.15 -25.55 -39.31
C PHE A 187 -2.23 -26.73 -40.29
N PHE A 188 -2.08 -27.97 -39.80
CA PHE A 188 -2.18 -29.15 -40.65
C PHE A 188 -3.58 -29.36 -41.24
N ALA A 189 -4.64 -28.96 -40.52
CA ALA A 189 -6.01 -29.05 -41.03
C ALA A 189 -6.27 -28.07 -42.18
N GLU A 190 -5.66 -26.87 -42.18
CA GLU A 190 -5.81 -25.90 -43.28
C GLU A 190 -4.88 -26.22 -44.46
N GLN A 191 -3.75 -26.89 -44.22
CA GLN A 191 -2.90 -27.43 -45.28
C GLN A 191 -3.59 -28.47 -46.16
N THR A 192 -4.71 -29.06 -45.71
CA THR A 192 -5.48 -30.00 -46.55
C THR A 192 -6.15 -29.33 -47.75
N ILE A 193 -6.42 -28.02 -47.67
CA ILE A 193 -7.06 -27.25 -48.74
C ILE A 193 -6.16 -26.15 -49.30
N SER A 194 -5.13 -25.74 -48.56
CA SER A 194 -4.19 -24.72 -49.02
C SER A 194 -3.03 -25.35 -49.79
N GLN A 195 -2.51 -24.61 -50.77
CA GLN A 195 -1.40 -25.01 -51.61
C GLN A 195 -0.20 -24.13 -51.28
N PHE A 196 0.98 -24.74 -51.24
CA PHE A 196 2.23 -24.02 -51.02
C PHE A 196 2.74 -23.46 -52.35
N ASP A 197 2.89 -22.15 -52.45
CA ASP A 197 3.55 -21.50 -53.59
C ASP A 197 5.07 -21.49 -53.37
N PRO A 198 5.86 -22.26 -54.15
CA PRO A 198 7.31 -22.32 -54.01
C PRO A 198 8.03 -21.02 -54.40
N VAL A 199 7.40 -20.13 -55.18
CA VAL A 199 8.01 -18.85 -55.60
C VAL A 199 7.93 -17.84 -54.46
N SER A 200 6.72 -17.62 -53.93
CA SER A 200 6.48 -16.64 -52.88
C SER A 200 6.72 -17.18 -51.47
N ARG A 201 6.88 -18.51 -51.31
CA ARG A 201 7.05 -19.23 -50.04
C ARG A 201 5.91 -18.98 -49.04
N ILE A 202 4.69 -18.89 -49.55
CA ILE A 202 3.47 -18.71 -48.76
C ILE A 202 2.43 -19.77 -49.09
N TRP A 203 1.57 -20.06 -48.11
CA TRP A 203 0.38 -20.88 -48.26
C TRP A 203 -0.78 -20.04 -48.81
N LEU A 204 -1.40 -20.51 -49.88
CA LEU A 204 -2.54 -19.86 -50.54
C LEU A 204 -3.73 -20.80 -50.53
N TYR A 205 -4.93 -20.23 -50.36
CA TYR A 205 -6.16 -20.97 -50.54
C TYR A 205 -6.50 -21.14 -52.04
N PRO A 206 -7.41 -22.06 -52.40
CA PRO A 206 -7.80 -22.28 -53.80
C PRO A 206 -8.45 -21.05 -54.48
N ASP A 207 -8.93 -20.09 -53.69
CA ASP A 207 -9.51 -18.82 -54.13
C ASP A 207 -8.44 -17.74 -54.43
N GLY A 208 -7.14 -18.06 -54.26
CA GLY A 208 -6.03 -17.12 -54.43
C GLY A 208 -5.77 -16.21 -53.23
N SER A 209 -6.54 -16.34 -52.14
CA SER A 209 -6.29 -15.58 -50.92
C SER A 209 -5.14 -16.16 -50.10
N ILE A 210 -4.42 -15.29 -49.40
CA ILE A 210 -3.31 -15.68 -48.53
C ILE A 210 -3.87 -16.41 -47.30
N SER A 211 -3.33 -17.59 -47.00
CA SER A 211 -3.68 -18.29 -45.77
C SER A 211 -3.14 -17.53 -44.57
N HIS A 212 -3.96 -17.35 -43.53
CA HIS A 212 -3.48 -16.78 -42.27
C HIS A 212 -2.63 -17.78 -41.47
N TYR A 213 -2.68 -19.06 -41.83
CA TYR A 213 -1.96 -20.15 -41.18
C TYR A 213 -0.68 -20.47 -41.95
N GLN A 214 0.25 -19.50 -42.01
CA GLN A 214 1.54 -19.65 -42.72
C GLN A 214 2.53 -20.54 -41.94
N SER A 215 2.45 -20.51 -40.61
CA SER A 215 3.24 -21.33 -39.71
C SER A 215 2.45 -21.67 -38.44
N ILE A 216 2.95 -22.63 -37.65
CA ILE A 216 2.34 -22.96 -36.35
C ILE A 216 2.33 -21.74 -35.40
N PRO A 217 3.41 -20.93 -35.30
CA PRO A 217 3.37 -19.66 -34.55
C PRO A 217 2.31 -18.68 -35.03
N ASP A 218 2.04 -18.57 -36.33
CA ASP A 218 0.98 -17.68 -36.84
C ASP A 218 -0.40 -18.16 -36.40
N ALA A 219 -0.59 -19.48 -36.30
CA ALA A 219 -1.80 -20.08 -35.74
C ALA A 219 -1.98 -19.80 -34.22
N PHE A 220 -0.92 -19.43 -33.48
CA PHE A 220 -1.04 -19.01 -32.08
C PHE A 220 -1.89 -17.74 -31.93
N TRP A 221 -1.79 -16.81 -32.89
CA TRP A 221 -2.60 -15.59 -32.90
C TRP A 221 -4.09 -15.93 -32.95
N TRP A 222 -4.48 -16.77 -33.92
CA TRP A 222 -5.85 -17.25 -34.05
C TRP A 222 -6.32 -17.99 -32.79
N PHE A 223 -5.48 -18.89 -32.24
CA PHE A 223 -5.81 -19.63 -31.03
C PHE A 223 -6.08 -18.69 -29.86
N MET A 224 -5.21 -17.72 -29.61
CA MET A 224 -5.34 -16.77 -28.51
C MET A 224 -6.60 -15.92 -28.67
N VAL A 225 -6.84 -15.36 -29.86
CA VAL A 225 -8.03 -14.52 -30.15
C VAL A 225 -9.32 -15.32 -29.98
N THR A 226 -9.32 -16.60 -30.37
CA THR A 226 -10.50 -17.48 -30.29
C THR A 226 -10.77 -17.96 -28.87
N VAL A 227 -9.74 -18.46 -28.17
CA VAL A 227 -9.87 -18.97 -26.80
C VAL A 227 -10.24 -17.84 -25.83
N THR A 228 -9.67 -16.65 -26.00
CA THR A 228 -10.03 -15.45 -25.22
C THR A 228 -11.38 -14.85 -25.61
N THR A 229 -12.11 -15.46 -26.54
CA THR A 229 -13.45 -15.02 -26.99
C THR A 229 -13.47 -13.61 -27.61
N VAL A 230 -12.32 -13.09 -28.04
CA VAL A 230 -12.22 -11.76 -28.68
C VAL A 230 -12.76 -11.83 -30.10
N GLY A 231 -12.30 -12.81 -30.89
CA GLY A 231 -12.85 -13.11 -32.21
C GLY A 231 -12.81 -11.93 -33.21
N TYR A 232 -11.63 -11.36 -33.48
CA TYR A 232 -11.49 -10.26 -34.46
C TYR A 232 -12.02 -10.60 -35.86
N GLY A 233 -12.02 -11.88 -36.25
CA GLY A 233 -12.51 -12.34 -37.55
C GLY A 233 -11.51 -12.15 -38.70
N ASP A 234 -10.28 -11.75 -38.39
CA ASP A 234 -9.16 -11.60 -39.31
C ASP A 234 -8.57 -12.94 -39.79
N ALA A 235 -8.62 -13.98 -38.94
CA ALA A 235 -8.27 -15.35 -39.30
C ALA A 235 -9.36 -16.32 -38.83
N PHE A 236 -9.77 -17.24 -39.71
CA PHE A 236 -10.72 -18.31 -39.37
C PHE A 236 -10.52 -19.52 -40.28
N PRO A 237 -10.85 -20.73 -39.80
CA PRO A 237 -10.66 -21.95 -40.57
C PRO A 237 -11.61 -22.04 -41.76
N LYS A 238 -11.07 -22.28 -42.95
CA LYS A 238 -11.86 -22.54 -44.15
C LYS A 238 -12.13 -24.03 -44.35
N SER A 239 -11.25 -24.91 -43.87
CA SER A 239 -11.37 -26.35 -44.08
C SER A 239 -12.39 -26.98 -43.12
N GLN A 240 -13.02 -28.09 -43.53
CA GLN A 240 -14.00 -28.80 -42.68
C GLN A 240 -13.34 -29.35 -41.42
N LEU A 241 -12.13 -29.92 -41.55
CA LEU A 241 -11.32 -30.40 -40.42
C LEU A 241 -10.91 -29.23 -39.52
N GLY A 242 -10.55 -28.10 -40.11
CA GLY A 242 -10.19 -26.88 -39.41
C GLY A 242 -11.35 -26.35 -38.56
N ARG A 243 -12.57 -26.35 -39.13
CA ARG A 243 -13.78 -25.98 -38.39
C ARG A 243 -14.08 -26.94 -37.25
N ALA A 244 -13.87 -28.25 -37.43
CA ALA A 244 -14.03 -29.23 -36.35
C ALA A 244 -13.02 -28.97 -35.21
N VAL A 245 -11.74 -28.72 -35.55
CA VAL A 245 -10.70 -28.33 -34.58
C VAL A 245 -11.09 -27.04 -33.87
N ALA A 246 -11.61 -26.04 -34.58
CA ALA A 246 -12.05 -24.78 -34.00
C ALA A 246 -13.21 -24.94 -33.01
N VAL A 247 -14.21 -25.79 -33.31
CA VAL A 247 -15.30 -26.08 -32.37
C VAL A 247 -14.74 -26.69 -31.08
N CYS A 248 -13.84 -27.67 -31.20
CA CYS A 248 -13.17 -28.26 -30.04
C CYS A 248 -12.34 -27.22 -29.27
N ALA A 249 -11.61 -26.36 -29.97
CA ALA A 249 -10.77 -25.30 -29.39
C ALA A 249 -11.60 -24.27 -28.61
N MET A 250 -12.75 -23.86 -29.14
CA MET A 250 -13.67 -22.94 -28.46
C MET A 250 -14.21 -23.53 -27.16
N LEU A 251 -14.64 -24.80 -27.18
CA LEU A 251 -15.14 -25.48 -25.98
C LEU A 251 -14.04 -25.66 -24.92
N LEU A 252 -12.84 -26.11 -25.34
CA LEU A 252 -11.69 -26.24 -24.44
C LEU A 252 -11.22 -24.89 -23.90
N GLY A 253 -11.26 -23.84 -24.72
CA GLY A 253 -10.84 -22.49 -24.34
C GLY A 253 -11.66 -21.92 -23.18
N ILE A 254 -12.98 -22.06 -23.24
CA ILE A 254 -13.89 -21.61 -22.16
C ILE A 254 -13.55 -22.33 -20.84
N LEU A 255 -13.29 -23.64 -20.89
CA LEU A 255 -12.91 -24.42 -19.71
C LEU A 255 -11.56 -23.97 -19.13
N VAL A 256 -10.58 -23.70 -19.99
CA VAL A 256 -9.24 -23.28 -19.58
C VAL A 256 -9.26 -21.89 -18.94
N ILE A 257 -10.02 -20.93 -19.49
CA ILE A 257 -10.14 -19.57 -18.93
C ILE A 257 -10.92 -19.54 -17.61
N ALA A 258 -11.85 -20.46 -17.39
CA ALA A 258 -12.61 -20.52 -16.14
C ALA A 258 -11.71 -20.80 -14.92
N VAL A 259 -10.61 -21.55 -15.08
CA VAL A 259 -9.70 -21.95 -14.00
C VAL A 259 -9.03 -20.77 -13.30
N PRO A 260 -8.26 -19.87 -13.96
CA PRO A 260 -7.59 -18.76 -13.29
C PRO A 260 -8.58 -17.78 -12.66
N VAL A 261 -9.75 -17.57 -13.29
CA VAL A 261 -10.82 -16.71 -12.73
C VAL A 261 -11.35 -17.30 -11.42
N ALA A 262 -11.66 -18.60 -11.40
CA ALA A 262 -12.14 -19.28 -10.20
C ALA A 262 -11.09 -19.31 -9.09
N VAL A 263 -9.85 -19.69 -9.42
CA VAL A 263 -8.74 -19.74 -8.45
C VAL A 263 -8.44 -18.35 -7.88
N PHE A 264 -8.40 -17.33 -8.72
CA PHE A 264 -8.20 -15.96 -8.27
C PHE A 264 -9.37 -15.48 -7.40
N GLY A 265 -10.62 -15.77 -7.79
CA GLY A 265 -11.82 -15.38 -7.03
C GLY A 265 -11.86 -15.97 -5.62
N VAL A 266 -11.55 -17.27 -5.47
CA VAL A 266 -11.49 -17.94 -4.15
C VAL A 266 -10.36 -17.35 -3.28
N ASN A 267 -9.19 -17.16 -3.86
CA ASN A 267 -8.04 -16.60 -3.14
C ASN A 267 -8.24 -15.13 -2.77
N PHE A 268 -8.87 -14.35 -3.64
CA PHE A 268 -9.23 -12.97 -3.38
C PHE A 268 -10.24 -12.87 -2.24
N THR A 269 -11.26 -13.73 -2.23
CA THR A 269 -12.25 -13.82 -1.15
C THR A 269 -11.58 -14.21 0.17
N THR A 270 -10.68 -15.19 0.15
CA THR A 270 -9.90 -15.59 1.33
C THR A 270 -9.05 -14.44 1.86
N ALA A 271 -8.31 -13.76 0.99
CA ALA A 271 -7.49 -12.60 1.37
C ALA A 271 -8.36 -11.44 1.90
N TRP A 272 -9.56 -11.24 1.35
CA TRP A 272 -10.52 -10.22 1.79
C TRP A 272 -11.03 -10.52 3.21
N ASN A 273 -11.39 -11.77 3.47
CA ASN A 273 -11.86 -12.22 4.79
C ASN A 273 -10.76 -12.11 5.85
N GLU A 274 -9.54 -12.58 5.55
CA GLU A 274 -8.37 -12.41 6.42
C GLU A 274 -8.15 -10.94 6.77
N ARG A 275 -8.23 -10.05 5.78
CA ARG A 275 -8.08 -8.61 6.00
C ARG A 275 -9.17 -8.05 6.90
N ARG A 276 -10.42 -8.50 6.73
CA ARG A 276 -11.57 -8.08 7.55
C ARG A 276 -11.40 -8.54 9.00
N ASP A 277 -10.92 -9.76 9.20
CA ASP A 277 -10.72 -10.33 10.55
C ASP A 277 -9.51 -9.72 11.26
N GLU A 278 -8.43 -9.40 10.55
CA GLU A 278 -7.32 -8.58 11.07
C GLU A 278 -7.83 -7.22 11.58
N ILE A 279 -8.73 -6.56 10.84
CA ILE A 279 -9.30 -5.27 11.26
C ILE A 279 -10.18 -5.44 12.50
N ARG A 280 -11.02 -6.48 12.54
CA ARG A 280 -11.88 -6.79 13.70
C ARG A 280 -11.07 -7.11 14.95
N THR A 281 -10.10 -8.02 14.85
CA THR A 281 -9.23 -8.41 15.97
C THR A 281 -8.40 -7.25 16.48
N ASN A 282 -7.88 -6.38 15.59
CA ASN A 282 -7.17 -5.17 16.00
C ASN A 282 -8.08 -4.16 16.71
N LYS A 283 -9.34 -4.00 16.27
CA LYS A 283 -10.33 -3.17 16.99
C LYS A 283 -10.64 -3.75 18.36
N PHE A 284 -10.83 -5.06 18.46
CA PHE A 284 -11.10 -5.74 19.74
C PHE A 284 -9.91 -5.63 20.71
N ARG A 285 -8.69 -5.87 20.24
CA ARG A 285 -7.45 -5.67 21.03
C ARG A 285 -7.33 -4.24 21.54
N GLN A 286 -7.66 -3.25 20.71
CA GLN A 286 -7.65 -1.84 21.10
C GLN A 286 -8.74 -1.52 22.14
N TRP A 287 -9.95 -2.03 21.95
CA TRP A 287 -11.03 -1.90 22.92
C TRP A 287 -10.66 -2.52 24.27
N LYS A 288 -10.09 -3.74 24.29
CA LYS A 288 -9.65 -4.42 25.51
C LYS A 288 -8.55 -3.62 26.23
N ARG A 289 -7.55 -3.10 25.49
CA ARG A 289 -6.51 -2.22 26.06
C ARG A 289 -7.09 -0.96 26.69
N ARG A 290 -8.08 -0.34 26.05
CA ARG A 290 -8.76 0.85 26.61
C ARG A 290 -9.51 0.52 27.90
N GLN A 291 -10.22 -0.59 27.94
CA GLN A 291 -10.91 -1.06 29.14
C GLN A 291 -9.93 -1.27 30.29
N THR A 292 -8.87 -2.05 30.09
CA THR A 292 -7.87 -2.30 31.14
C THR A 292 -7.22 -1.00 31.63
N MET A 293 -6.92 -0.05 30.73
CA MET A 293 -6.38 1.26 31.10
C MET A 293 -7.37 2.11 31.90
N ASN A 294 -8.65 2.12 31.52
CA ASN A 294 -9.68 2.84 32.24
C ASN A 294 -9.92 2.24 33.63
N THR A 295 -10.00 0.91 33.74
CA THR A 295 -10.10 0.22 35.03
C THR A 295 -8.89 0.55 35.91
N ARG A 296 -7.66 0.50 35.38
CA ARG A 296 -6.44 0.86 36.13
C ARG A 296 -6.45 2.31 36.60
N LYS A 297 -6.88 3.25 35.75
CA LYS A 297 -7.06 4.68 36.12
C LYS A 297 -8.10 4.84 37.22
N GLU A 298 -9.19 4.09 37.17
CA GLU A 298 -10.24 4.16 38.19
C GLU A 298 -9.79 3.54 39.52
N THR A 299 -9.12 2.39 39.50
CA THR A 299 -8.55 1.75 40.69
C THR A 299 -7.49 2.64 41.35
N THR A 300 -6.60 3.26 40.56
CA THR A 300 -5.59 4.19 41.08
C THR A 300 -6.21 5.46 41.64
N LYS A 301 -7.25 6.01 41.00
CA LYS A 301 -8.02 7.15 41.54
C LYS A 301 -8.72 6.80 42.85
N LYS A 302 -9.38 5.63 42.93
CA LYS A 302 -10.02 5.13 44.16
C LYS A 302 -9.00 4.93 45.27
N LEU A 303 -7.87 4.28 44.98
CA LEU A 303 -6.78 4.08 45.94
C LEU A 303 -6.23 5.41 46.45
N GLY A 304 -5.98 6.38 45.56
CA GLY A 304 -5.55 7.73 45.94
C GLY A 304 -6.55 8.43 46.85
N ALA A 305 -7.85 8.36 46.54
CA ALA A 305 -8.90 8.92 47.38
C ALA A 305 -8.99 8.22 48.76
N THR A 306 -8.83 6.89 48.81
CA THR A 306 -8.80 6.14 50.07
C THR A 306 -7.58 6.51 50.92
N ILE A 307 -6.40 6.65 50.31
CA ILE A 307 -5.17 7.08 51.00
C ILE A 307 -5.35 8.50 51.54
N GLN A 308 -5.87 9.42 50.73
CA GLN A 308 -6.10 10.80 51.14
C GLN A 308 -7.09 10.90 52.30
N LYS A 309 -8.16 10.09 52.28
CA LYS A 309 -9.12 10.00 53.39
C LYS A 309 -8.45 9.49 54.67
N ARG A 310 -7.64 8.42 54.59
CA ARG A 310 -6.90 7.91 55.76
C ARG A 310 -5.92 8.95 56.31
N PHE A 311 -5.17 9.64 55.46
CA PHE A 311 -4.26 10.71 55.91
C PHE A 311 -4.99 11.81 56.67
N LYS A 312 -6.17 12.22 56.20
CA LYS A 312 -7.01 13.21 56.88
C LYS A 312 -7.52 12.69 58.23
N ASP A 313 -7.95 11.42 58.30
CA ASP A 313 -8.38 10.81 59.56
C ASP A 313 -7.22 10.71 60.57
N TYR A 314 -6.01 10.37 60.12
CA TYR A 314 -4.82 10.36 60.97
C TYR A 314 -4.41 11.76 61.45
N SER A 315 -4.48 12.79 60.60
CA SER A 315 -4.14 14.16 61.02
C SER A 315 -5.09 14.69 62.09
N ILE A 316 -6.40 14.39 61.96
CA ILE A 316 -7.40 14.77 62.97
C ILE A 316 -7.10 14.07 64.31
N ARG A 317 -6.80 12.76 64.29
CA ARG A 317 -6.46 12.02 65.51
C ARG A 317 -5.18 12.54 66.18
N LEU A 318 -4.16 12.88 65.39
CA LEU A 318 -2.92 13.44 65.92
C LEU A 318 -3.14 14.82 66.54
N ASN A 319 -3.97 15.66 65.94
CA ASN A 319 -4.34 16.95 66.53
C ASN A 319 -5.10 16.77 67.85
N ASN A 320 -6.09 15.90 67.91
CA ASN A 320 -6.81 15.62 69.16
C ASN A 320 -5.90 15.05 70.25
N LEU A 321 -4.97 14.15 69.90
CA LEU A 321 -3.96 13.63 70.83
C LEU A 321 -3.03 14.73 71.34
N LYS A 322 -2.63 15.65 70.46
CA LYS A 322 -1.80 16.81 70.86
C LYS A 322 -2.54 17.71 71.84
N GLU A 323 -3.82 17.98 71.58
CA GLU A 323 -4.69 18.80 72.43
C GLU A 323 -4.88 18.15 73.81
N GLN A 324 -5.12 16.83 73.86
CA GLN A 324 -5.18 16.08 75.13
C GLN A 324 -3.85 16.10 75.89
N MET A 325 -2.71 16.01 75.19
CA MET A 325 -1.40 16.13 75.83
C MET A 325 -1.16 17.54 76.38
N GLU A 326 -1.58 18.58 75.67
CA GLU A 326 -1.49 19.96 76.15
C GLU A 326 -2.35 20.18 77.40
N GLU A 327 -3.58 19.65 77.44
CA GLU A 327 -4.44 19.66 78.64
C GLU A 327 -3.78 18.95 79.83
N LEU A 328 -3.24 17.74 79.63
CA LEU A 328 -2.55 16.99 80.69
C LEU A 328 -1.31 17.71 81.22
N VAL A 329 -0.56 18.40 80.35
CA VAL A 329 0.62 19.18 80.77
C VAL A 329 0.21 20.41 81.59
N VAL A 330 -0.89 21.06 81.23
CA VAL A 330 -1.47 22.16 82.02
C VAL A 330 -1.92 21.65 83.39
N GLU A 331 -2.61 20.51 83.43
CA GLU A 331 -3.05 19.87 84.68
C GLU A 331 -1.85 19.47 85.57
N GLU A 332 -0.76 18.97 84.99
CA GLU A 332 0.48 18.66 85.72
C GLU A 332 1.15 19.94 86.30
N LEU A 333 1.14 21.04 85.54
CA LEU A 333 1.67 22.33 86.00
C LEU A 333 0.85 22.91 87.16
N GLU A 334 -0.49 22.87 87.07
CA GLU A 334 -1.39 23.30 88.15
C GLU A 334 -1.19 22.45 89.42
N LEU A 335 -1.06 21.12 89.27
CA LEU A 335 -0.75 20.22 90.38
C LEU A 335 0.61 20.55 91.02
N ARG A 336 1.64 20.85 90.21
CA ARG A 336 2.96 21.28 90.72
C ARG A 336 2.90 22.60 91.48
N GLU A 337 2.13 23.57 90.99
CA GLU A 337 1.90 24.84 91.72
C GLU A 337 1.21 24.59 93.07
N LEU A 338 0.13 23.81 93.10
CA LEU A 338 -0.58 23.46 94.34
C LEU A 338 0.32 22.75 95.35
N VAL A 339 1.13 21.79 94.87
CA VAL A 339 2.12 21.09 95.71
C VAL A 339 3.17 22.07 96.25
N SER A 340 3.69 22.98 95.43
CA SER A 340 4.66 23.99 95.87
C SER A 340 4.07 24.97 96.90
N LEU A 341 2.79 25.34 96.76
CA LEU A 341 2.07 26.20 97.69
C LEU A 341 1.87 25.49 99.04
N SER A 342 1.50 24.21 99.02
CA SER A 342 1.36 23.38 100.22
C SER A 342 2.69 23.19 100.97
N LEU A 343 3.79 23.02 100.24
CA LEU A 343 5.14 22.94 100.80
C LEU A 343 5.57 24.28 101.43
N SER A 344 5.20 25.41 100.82
CA SER A 344 5.48 26.74 101.39
C SER A 344 4.68 27.04 102.66
N LEU A 345 3.43 26.58 102.73
CA LEU A 345 2.56 26.73 103.90
C LEU A 345 3.02 25.84 105.06
N THR A 346 3.48 24.62 104.77
CA THR A 346 4.07 23.71 105.78
C THR A 346 5.43 24.19 106.26
N ALA A 347 6.26 24.79 105.40
CA ALA A 347 7.50 25.46 105.82
C ALA A 347 7.22 26.65 106.75
N LYS A 348 6.24 27.50 106.44
CA LYS A 348 5.81 28.62 107.29
C LYS A 348 5.24 28.19 108.63
N ALA A 349 4.53 27.06 108.69
CA ALA A 349 3.98 26.50 109.92
C ALA A 349 5.04 25.79 110.80
N SER A 350 6.29 25.66 110.32
CA SER A 350 7.40 25.08 111.09
C SER A 350 8.37 26.11 111.70
N GLU A 351 8.16 27.40 111.42
CA GLU A 351 8.92 28.53 111.99
C GLU A 351 8.18 29.30 113.11
N GLU A 352 6.95 28.89 113.45
CA GLU A 352 6.24 29.26 114.70
C GLU A 352 6.28 28.09 115.70
#